data_AF-A0A2G6CC74-F1
#
_entry.id   AF-A0A2G6CC74-F1
#
_cell.length_a   1.000
_cell.length_b   1.000
_cell.length_c   1.000
_cell.angle_alpha   90.00
_cell.angle_beta   90.00
_cell.angle_gamma   90.00
#
_symmetry.space_group_name_H-M   'P 1'
#
loop_
_entity.id
_entity.type
_entity.pdbx_description
1 polymer ?
#
loop_
_entity_poly.entity_id
_entity_poly.type
_entity_poly.pdbx_seq_one_letter_code
_entity_poly.pdbx_strand_id
1 'polypeptide(L)'
;TSANQEDHVSMAAHGARRLMRMGENLNRILGVELLCAAQGVEFRAPLKTSAALQKVLTRLREDVATMGADRYMAPDLEAAARLVADGTLCATVGTDLPELDA
;
A
#
# COMPACT_ATOMS: atom_id res chain seq x y z
N THR A 1 -17.26 -6.57 33.99
CA THR A 1 -16.76 -7.39 35.10
C THR A 1 -17.89 -7.56 36.11
N SER A 2 -18.56 -8.70 36.09
CA SER A 2 -19.61 -9.04 37.07
C SER A 2 -19.00 -9.88 38.19
N ALA A 3 -18.86 -9.35 39.40
CA ALA A 3 -18.48 -10.07 40.64
C ALA A 3 -17.43 -11.21 40.46
N ASN A 4 -16.31 -10.95 39.78
CA ASN A 4 -15.26 -11.94 39.45
C ASN A 4 -15.66 -13.13 38.54
N GLN A 5 -16.86 -13.14 37.95
CA GLN A 5 -17.29 -14.12 36.94
C GLN A 5 -16.75 -13.82 35.54
N GLU A 6 -16.47 -12.54 35.27
CA GLU A 6 -15.81 -12.06 34.05
C GLU A 6 -14.41 -11.56 34.41
N ASP A 7 -13.64 -12.41 35.09
CA ASP A 7 -12.27 -12.09 35.50
C ASP A 7 -11.27 -12.19 34.34
N HIS A 8 -11.62 -12.91 33.27
CA HIS A 8 -10.87 -12.94 32.01
C HIS A 8 -11.72 -12.47 30.82
N VAL A 9 -11.28 -11.42 30.12
CA VAL A 9 -11.97 -10.87 28.94
C VAL A 9 -10.99 -10.63 27.80
N SER A 10 -11.46 -10.74 26.56
CA SER A 10 -10.61 -10.74 25.36
C SER A 10 -10.13 -9.35 24.92
N MET A 11 -10.82 -8.28 25.34
CA MET A 11 -10.61 -6.91 24.83
C MET A 11 -10.66 -6.80 23.29
N ALA A 12 -11.30 -7.77 22.61
CA ALA A 12 -11.24 -7.91 21.15
C ALA A 12 -11.77 -6.68 20.40
N ALA A 13 -12.81 -6.02 20.90
CA ALA A 13 -13.37 -4.82 20.29
C ALA A 13 -12.36 -3.66 20.20
N HIS A 14 -11.50 -3.49 21.22
CA HIS A 14 -10.43 -2.50 21.18
C HIS A 14 -9.35 -2.88 20.17
N GLY A 15 -9.03 -4.18 20.09
CA GLY A 15 -8.11 -4.74 19.09
C GLY A 15 -8.57 -4.46 17.66
N ALA A 16 -9.83 -4.76 17.33
CA ALA A 16 -10.40 -4.47 16.02
C ALA A 16 -10.42 -2.96 15.72
N ARG A 17 -10.83 -2.13 16.69
CA ARG A 17 -10.90 -0.68 16.50
C ARG A 17 -9.55 -0.03 16.18
N ARG A 18 -8.47 -0.45 16.85
CA ARG A 18 -7.14 0.11 16.56
C ARG A 18 -6.60 -0.31 15.19
N LEU A 19 -6.94 -1.52 14.73
CA LEU A 19 -6.43 -2.05 13.47
C LEU A 19 -6.91 -1.25 12.26
N MET A 20 -8.12 -0.70 12.28
CA MET A 20 -8.62 0.15 11.20
C MET A 20 -7.68 1.34 10.93
N ARG A 21 -7.37 2.13 11.96
CA ARG A 21 -6.44 3.27 11.83
C ARG A 21 -5.02 2.82 11.46
N MET A 22 -4.57 1.66 11.97
CA MET A 22 -3.24 1.13 11.63
C MET A 22 -3.16 0.73 10.15
N GLY A 23 -4.21 0.12 9.59
CA GLY A 23 -4.29 -0.19 8.17
C GLY A 23 -4.27 1.06 7.30
N GLU A 24 -5.03 2.09 7.66
CA GLU A 24 -5.01 3.39 6.96
C GLU A 24 -3.62 4.05 6.98
N ASN A 25 -2.89 3.95 8.09
CA ASN A 25 -1.52 4.43 8.18
C ASN A 25 -0.57 3.61 7.31
N LEU A 26 -0.73 2.28 7.31
CA LEU A 26 0.10 1.39 6.51
C LEU A 26 -0.06 1.66 5.01
N ASN A 27 -1.29 1.88 4.54
CA ASN A 27 -1.55 2.23 3.14
C ASN A 27 -0.79 3.49 2.71
N ARG A 28 -0.70 4.49 3.59
CA ARG A 28 0.08 5.72 3.33
C ARG A 28 1.59 5.46 3.30
N ILE A 29 2.10 4.66 4.24
CA ILE A 29 3.52 4.28 4.27
C ILE A 29 3.90 3.54 2.98
N LEU A 30 3.12 2.54 2.58
CA LEU A 30 3.33 1.79 1.34
C LEU A 30 3.15 2.66 0.09
N GLY A 31 2.23 3.63 0.13
CA GLY A 31 2.07 4.63 -0.95
C GLY A 31 3.32 5.49 -1.13
N VAL A 32 3.95 5.95 -0.04
CA VAL A 32 5.23 6.66 -0.09
C VAL A 32 6.33 5.76 -0.68
N GLU A 33 6.43 4.52 -0.21
CA GLU A 33 7.41 3.56 -0.70
C GLU A 33 7.25 3.31 -2.21
N LEU A 34 6.01 3.14 -2.68
CA LEU A 34 5.69 2.97 -4.09
C LEU A 34 6.18 4.14 -4.95
N LEU A 35 5.94 5.38 -4.52
CA LEU A 35 6.39 6.57 -5.24
C LEU A 35 7.92 6.65 -5.32
N CYS A 36 8.59 6.39 -4.19
CA CYS A 36 10.05 6.34 -4.12
C CYS A 36 10.63 5.24 -5.01
N ALA A 37 10.04 4.04 -4.97
CA ALA A 37 10.47 2.91 -5.79
C ALA A 37 10.27 3.18 -7.28
N ALA A 38 9.13 3.75 -7.67
CA ALA A 38 8.85 4.11 -9.06
C ALA A 38 9.86 5.11 -9.61
N GLN A 39 10.10 6.20 -8.87
CA GLN A 39 11.11 7.20 -9.24
C GLN A 39 12.52 6.59 -9.29
N GLY A 40 12.86 5.73 -8.33
CA GLY A 40 14.15 5.03 -8.28
C GLY A 40 14.38 4.10 -9.48
N VAL A 41 13.34 3.42 -9.96
CA VAL A 41 13.42 2.62 -11.20
C VAL A 41 13.62 3.52 -12.42
N GLU A 42 12.88 4.62 -12.50
CA GLU A 42 12.98 5.57 -13.63
C GLU A 42 14.36 6.22 -13.73
N PHE A 43 14.97 6.57 -12.59
CA PHE A 43 16.34 7.10 -12.55
C PHE A 43 17.41 6.10 -13.03
N ARG A 44 17.08 4.81 -13.11
CA ARG A 44 18.00 3.78 -13.62
C ARG A 44 17.84 3.50 -15.11
N ALA A 45 17.04 4.29 -15.83
CA ALA A 45 16.91 4.17 -17.28
C ALA A 45 18.30 4.19 -17.96
N PRO A 46 18.55 3.34 -18.98
CA PRO A 46 17.56 2.52 -19.70
C PRO A 46 17.31 1.12 -19.12
N LEU A 47 17.82 0.80 -17.92
CA LEU A 47 17.54 -0.48 -17.28
C LEU A 47 16.04 -0.64 -17.03
N LYS A 48 15.53 -1.85 -17.25
CA LYS A 48 14.12 -2.19 -17.06
C LYS A 48 13.96 -3.19 -15.92
N THR A 49 12.93 -3.00 -15.11
CA THR A 49 12.47 -3.99 -14.12
C THR A 49 11.67 -5.12 -14.79
N SER A 50 11.16 -6.08 -14.02
CA SER A 50 10.34 -7.18 -14.53
C SER A 50 9.07 -6.69 -15.24
N ALA A 51 8.49 -7.52 -16.11
CA ALA A 51 7.28 -7.17 -16.86
C ALA A 51 6.08 -6.83 -15.94
N ALA A 52 5.93 -7.58 -14.84
CA ALA A 52 4.89 -7.30 -13.84
C ALA A 52 5.08 -5.92 -13.20
N LEU A 53 6.30 -5.60 -12.76
CA LEU A 53 6.58 -4.31 -12.14
C LEU A 53 6.49 -3.15 -13.15
N GLN A 54 6.82 -3.36 -14.42
CA GLN A 54 6.56 -2.35 -15.46
C GLN A 54 5.08 -2.01 -15.59
N LYS A 55 4.17 -3.00 -15.50
CA LYS A 55 2.72 -2.73 -15.50
C LYS A 55 2.29 -1.90 -14.30
N VAL A 56 2.84 -2.20 -13.11
CA VAL A 56 2.59 -1.42 -11.88
C VAL A 56 3.02 0.04 -12.08
N LEU A 57 4.22 0.27 -12.65
CA LEU A 57 4.71 1.62 -12.92
C LEU A 57 3.80 2.35 -13.90
N THR A 58 3.41 1.70 -15.00
CA THR A 58 2.47 2.30 -15.96
C THR A 58 1.14 2.67 -15.30
N ARG A 59 0.55 1.75 -14.53
CA ARG A 59 -0.71 2.00 -13.81
C ARG A 59 -0.57 3.16 -12.83
N LEU A 60 0.50 3.21 -12.03
CA LEU A 60 0.75 4.32 -11.11
C LEU A 60 0.81 5.67 -11.86
N ARG A 61 1.43 5.70 -13.05
CA ARG A 61 1.61 6.93 -13.84
C ARG A 61 0.32 7.47 -14.46
N GLU A 62 -0.75 6.69 -14.47
CA GLU A 62 -2.08 7.19 -14.85
C GLU A 62 -2.69 8.11 -13.78
N ASP A 63 -2.35 7.90 -12.49
CA ASP A 63 -2.86 8.70 -11.37
C ASP A 63 -1.82 9.69 -10.82
N VAL A 64 -0.52 9.36 -10.91
CA VAL A 64 0.57 10.16 -10.34
C VAL A 64 1.71 10.33 -11.34
N ALA A 65 1.86 11.54 -11.88
CA ALA A 65 2.93 11.85 -12.85
C ALA A 65 4.34 11.62 -12.26
N THR A 66 5.32 11.31 -13.12
CA THR A 66 6.74 11.29 -12.73
C THR A 66 7.15 12.60 -12.05
N MET A 67 7.98 12.50 -11.02
CA MET A 67 8.47 13.69 -10.32
C MET A 67 9.58 14.34 -11.14
N GLY A 68 9.37 15.61 -11.51
CA GLY A 68 10.37 16.47 -12.14
C GLY A 68 10.96 17.40 -11.10
N ALA A 69 10.68 18.70 -11.23
CA ALA A 69 10.94 19.65 -10.16
C ALA A 69 10.01 19.42 -8.95
N ASP A 70 10.40 19.96 -7.80
CA ASP A 70 9.62 19.91 -6.57
C ASP A 70 8.21 20.47 -6.79
N ARG A 71 7.24 19.76 -6.23
CA ARG A 71 5.83 20.14 -6.27
C ARG A 71 5.14 19.75 -4.97
N TYR A 72 3.93 20.27 -4.78
CA TYR A 72 3.11 19.90 -3.65
C TYR A 72 2.67 18.43 -3.76
N MET A 73 3.17 17.57 -2.87
CA MET A 73 3.02 16.10 -2.98
C MET A 73 1.78 15.53 -2.31
N ALA A 74 1.01 16.29 -1.52
CA ALA A 74 -0.11 15.72 -0.78
C ALA A 74 -1.15 15.00 -1.67
N PRO A 75 -1.50 15.51 -2.86
CA PRO A 75 -2.40 14.79 -3.78
C PRO A 75 -1.79 13.50 -4.30
N ASP A 76 -0.50 13.51 -4.65
CA ASP A 76 0.24 12.33 -5.14
C ASP A 76 0.32 11.24 -4.08
N LEU A 77 0.57 11.64 -2.82
CA LEU A 77 0.64 10.76 -1.66
C LEU A 77 -0.72 10.10 -1.38
N GLU A 78 -1.80 10.87 -1.43
CA GLU A 78 -3.14 10.33 -1.20
C GLU A 78 -3.59 9.42 -2.35
N ALA A 79 -3.25 9.77 -3.60
CA ALA A 79 -3.51 8.92 -4.76
C ALA A 79 -2.76 7.58 -4.66
N ALA A 80 -1.47 7.61 -4.30
CA ALA A 80 -0.67 6.39 -4.09
C ALA A 80 -1.21 5.54 -2.93
N ALA A 81 -1.58 6.16 -1.80
CA ALA A 81 -2.17 5.45 -0.68
C ALA A 81 -3.50 4.78 -1.05
N ARG A 82 -4.34 5.44 -1.87
CA ARG A 82 -5.59 4.87 -2.38
C ARG A 82 -5.34 3.65 -3.27
N LEU A 83 -4.39 3.72 -4.21
CA LEU A 83 -4.05 2.59 -5.09
C LEU A 83 -3.55 1.36 -4.33
N VAL A 84 -2.88 1.56 -3.19
CA VAL A 84 -2.52 0.47 -2.28
C VAL A 84 -3.77 -0.06 -1.56
N ALA A 85 -4.58 0.85 -0.99
CA ALA A 85 -5.73 0.50 -0.18
C ALA A 85 -6.81 -0.28 -0.93
N ASP A 86 -7.07 0.07 -2.20
CA ASP A 86 -8.09 -0.57 -3.03
C ASP A 86 -7.60 -1.81 -3.79
N GLY A 87 -6.32 -2.16 -3.64
CA GLY A 87 -5.73 -3.34 -4.26
C GLY A 87 -5.52 -3.23 -5.78
N THR A 88 -5.68 -2.04 -6.37
CA THR A 88 -5.51 -1.81 -7.81
C THR A 88 -4.16 -2.32 -8.33
N LEU A 89 -3.09 -2.14 -7.55
CA LEU A 89 -1.74 -2.54 -7.95
C LEU A 89 -1.59 -4.07 -7.97
N CYS A 90 -2.21 -4.77 -7.01
CA CYS A 90 -2.24 -6.24 -6.97
C CYS A 90 -3.05 -6.79 -8.17
N ALA A 91 -4.20 -6.20 -8.44
CA ALA A 91 -5.04 -6.59 -9.58
C ALA A 91 -4.32 -6.38 -10.93
N THR A 92 -3.47 -5.35 -11.03
CA THR A 92 -2.68 -5.06 -12.24
C THR A 92 -1.69 -6.17 -12.59
N VAL A 93 -1.10 -6.82 -11.59
CA VAL A 93 -0.12 -7.91 -11.80
C VAL A 93 -0.77 -9.28 -11.88
N GLY A 94 -1.99 -9.45 -11.36
CA GLY A 94 -2.72 -10.72 -11.39
C GLY A 94 -1.92 -11.87 -10.75
N THR A 95 -1.12 -11.55 -9.74
CA THR A 95 -0.29 -12.54 -9.04
C THR A 95 -1.03 -12.99 -7.80
N ASP A 96 -1.40 -14.27 -7.77
CA ASP A 96 -2.01 -14.86 -6.59
C ASP A 96 -0.99 -14.92 -5.45
N LEU A 97 -1.48 -14.72 -4.22
CA LEU A 97 -0.66 -14.99 -3.05
C LEU A 97 -0.29 -16.48 -3.08
N PRO A 98 0.97 -16.83 -2.77
CA PRO A 98 1.36 -18.23 -2.70
C PRO A 98 0.46 -18.95 -1.70
N GLU A 99 -0.15 -20.05 -2.14
CA GLU A 99 -0.88 -20.94 -1.25
C GLU A 99 0.13 -21.71 -0.40
N LEU A 100 -0.23 -22.00 0.85
CA LEU A 100 0.50 -22.98 1.64
C LEU A 100 -0.03 -24.36 1.23
N ASP A 101 0.81 -25.18 0.62
CA ASP A 101 0.49 -26.59 0.41
C ASP A 101 0.09 -27.21 1.76
N ALA A 102 -1.11 -27.79 1.82
CA ALA A 102 -1.68 -28.41 3.02
C ALA A 102 -0.96 -29.71 3.42
#